data_AF-A0A928F1E1-F1
#
_entry.id   AF-A0A928F1E1-F1
#
_cell.length_a   1.000
_cell.length_b   1.000
_cell.length_c   1.000
_cell.angle_alpha   90.00
_cell.angle_beta   90.00
_cell.angle_gamma   90.00
#
_symmetry.space_group_name_H-M   'P 1'
#
loop_
_entity.id
_entity.type
_entity.pdbx_description
1 polymer ?
#
loop_
_entity_poly.entity_id
_entity_poly.type
_entity_poly.pdbx_seq_one_letter_code
_entity_poly.pdbx_strand_id
1 'polypeptide(L)'
;MDKIEKIKLGCAVLCEGKYDKIKLSSVIDGVILTTDGFSVFNNSEKRALLRKLCEARGLVIITDSDKAGFFIRSKLKGMLPTDRVKHLYIPQIKGREKRKKHDSKDGLLGVEGIDVTTLRDIIEKANLDEAFGKNGTTGEAPVTKAQLFSLGLSGGENSSYLREKLCEKLDLPKSLTSNALVAALEMLGTSFKKVEKHVLEIKNGVASEESTFFPDDAVEILTLMKRAEYECYFVGGCVRDRLMGLDAHDFDLTTDASSDEIIRVLKSGGFDAFLIGGDCGTVGAKKSGGELFEITPYRAEGEYSDHRHPDKVEFVKDLKKDLSRRDFTINSMALTFDENKEHLVDVFDGAGDIKRKLIKCVNDPETRFEEDALRILRAFRFSARFGFEIEENTAKAIDSKSHLLSFISGERKQEELRKMLEKGGIEGIMARFSSAFSEVVGNFVENGVDSVDGGFCERLFYILRNNPKNDMEATLSQLKTSKADRERMLEYKDIFDTQKTASYWELVALHGRVYEQYLRSFGGDEKAQAVFSDPAIPKELKELAVGGDDLKKQGILGRDIGKTLFELLKAAISGEVPNKKEELLAYALKITEDKK
;
A
#
# COMPACT_ATOMS: atom_id res chain seq x y z
N MET A 1 56.92 -6.83 21.35
CA MET A 1 56.06 -7.73 20.57
C MET A 1 55.79 -7.02 19.27
N ASP A 2 56.47 -7.44 18.20
CA ASP A 2 56.30 -6.85 16.87
C ASP A 2 54.83 -6.93 16.46
N LYS A 3 54.25 -5.80 16.05
CA LYS A 3 52.90 -5.77 15.48
C LYS A 3 52.98 -6.55 14.16
N ILE A 4 52.40 -7.74 14.12
CA ILE A 4 52.19 -8.48 12.87
C ILE A 4 51.42 -7.55 11.91
N GLU A 5 52.02 -7.23 10.78
CA GLU A 5 51.43 -6.36 9.76
C GLU A 5 50.17 -7.03 9.19
N LYS A 6 49.04 -6.32 9.11
CA LYS A 6 47.78 -6.92 8.67
C LYS A 6 47.75 -7.15 7.16
N ILE A 7 47.09 -8.21 6.72
CA ILE A 7 46.83 -8.47 5.29
C ILE A 7 45.73 -7.53 4.82
N LYS A 8 46.05 -6.69 3.85
CA LYS A 8 45.05 -5.83 3.20
C LYS A 8 44.24 -6.65 2.19
N LEU A 9 42.93 -6.71 2.37
CA LEU A 9 42.04 -7.44 1.47
C LEU A 9 41.10 -6.50 0.71
N GLY A 10 41.02 -6.66 -0.62
CA GLY A 10 40.09 -5.91 -1.47
C GLY A 10 38.65 -6.43 -1.42
N CYS A 11 38.44 -7.70 -1.05
CA CYS A 11 37.14 -8.34 -0.92
C CYS A 11 36.56 -8.26 0.50
N ALA A 12 35.26 -8.47 0.64
CA ALA A 12 34.63 -8.58 1.96
C ALA A 12 34.82 -9.98 2.57
N VAL A 13 34.91 -10.07 3.90
CA VAL A 13 35.01 -11.33 4.66
C VAL A 13 33.77 -11.50 5.53
N LEU A 14 33.11 -12.66 5.44
CA LEU A 14 31.96 -13.04 6.24
C LEU A 14 32.34 -14.14 7.23
N CYS A 15 32.05 -13.92 8.51
CA CYS A 15 32.27 -14.87 9.60
C CYS A 15 31.01 -15.08 10.45
N GLU A 16 31.01 -16.06 11.34
CA GLU A 16 29.79 -16.44 12.07
C GLU A 16 29.42 -15.42 13.16
N GLY A 17 30.36 -15.13 14.05
CA GLY A 17 30.11 -14.36 15.25
C GLY A 17 31.05 -13.18 15.49
N LYS A 18 30.68 -12.36 16.49
CA LYS A 18 31.45 -11.19 16.91
C LYS A 18 32.90 -11.52 17.31
N TYR A 19 33.14 -12.70 17.88
CA TYR A 19 34.47 -13.08 18.36
C TYR A 19 35.39 -13.52 17.21
N ASP A 20 34.87 -14.23 16.22
CA ASP A 20 35.57 -14.52 14.96
C ASP A 20 35.95 -13.22 14.26
N LYS A 21 35.03 -12.25 14.22
CA LYS A 21 35.31 -10.92 13.67
C LYS A 21 36.46 -10.23 14.41
N ILE A 22 36.49 -10.26 15.75
CA ILE A 22 37.59 -9.68 16.53
C ILE A 22 38.91 -10.35 16.18
N LYS A 23 38.91 -11.69 16.08
CA LYS A 23 40.10 -12.47 15.74
C LYS A 23 40.60 -12.15 14.33
N LEU A 24 39.71 -12.19 13.33
CA LEU A 24 40.03 -11.88 11.94
C LEU A 24 40.50 -10.42 11.79
N SER A 25 39.94 -9.49 12.54
CA SER A 25 40.36 -8.07 12.55
C SER A 25 41.78 -7.86 13.08
N SER A 26 42.36 -8.85 13.79
CA SER A 26 43.77 -8.80 14.20
C SER A 26 44.74 -9.17 13.07
N VAL A 27 44.24 -9.84 12.02
CA VAL A 27 45.04 -10.37 10.90
C VAL A 27 44.74 -9.65 9.58
N ILE A 28 43.49 -9.23 9.38
CA ILE A 28 42.98 -8.62 8.15
C ILE A 28 42.76 -7.12 8.35
N ASP A 29 43.19 -6.35 7.36
CA ASP A 29 42.81 -4.96 7.15
C ASP A 29 41.83 -4.89 5.96
N GLY A 30 40.53 -4.84 6.27
CA GLY A 30 39.45 -4.93 5.29
C GLY A 30 38.07 -5.09 5.93
N VAL A 31 37.03 -5.19 5.11
CA VAL A 31 35.64 -5.25 5.58
C VAL A 31 35.29 -6.66 6.07
N ILE A 32 35.02 -6.78 7.37
CA ILE A 32 34.59 -8.04 8.02
C ILE A 32 33.15 -7.91 8.53
N LEU A 33 32.28 -8.78 8.04
CA LEU A 33 30.86 -8.90 8.37
C LEU A 33 30.60 -10.18 9.18
N THR A 34 29.54 -10.17 9.98
CA THR A 34 29.09 -11.33 10.76
C THR A 34 27.74 -11.83 10.23
N THR A 35 27.50 -13.14 10.28
CA THR A 35 26.15 -13.70 10.04
C THR A 35 25.23 -13.51 11.25
N ASP A 36 25.81 -13.40 12.45
CA ASP A 36 25.07 -13.39 13.73
C ASP A 36 24.18 -14.64 13.84
N GLY A 37 24.78 -15.80 13.55
CA GLY A 37 24.10 -17.10 13.47
C GLY A 37 23.22 -17.25 12.23
N PHE A 38 22.01 -17.79 12.40
CA PHE A 38 21.06 -18.01 11.29
C PHE A 38 20.19 -16.78 10.98
N SER A 39 20.28 -15.70 11.77
CA SER A 39 19.46 -14.49 11.60
C SER A 39 19.67 -13.81 10.24
N VAL A 40 20.85 -13.95 9.64
CA VAL A 40 21.17 -13.45 8.29
C VAL A 40 20.20 -13.94 7.22
N PHE A 41 19.61 -15.12 7.36
CA PHE A 41 18.73 -15.71 6.34
C PHE A 41 17.32 -15.11 6.35
N ASN A 42 16.90 -14.53 7.48
CA ASN A 42 15.57 -13.94 7.64
C ASN A 42 15.57 -12.41 7.45
N ASN A 43 16.75 -11.79 7.32
CA ASN A 43 16.89 -10.34 7.15
C ASN A 43 17.11 -10.00 5.67
N SER A 44 16.08 -9.47 4.98
CA SER A 44 16.15 -9.08 3.56
C SER A 44 17.25 -8.06 3.25
N GLU A 45 17.43 -7.07 4.11
CA GLU A 45 18.42 -6.00 3.95
C GLU A 45 19.86 -6.50 4.05
N LYS A 46 20.14 -7.36 5.03
CA LYS A 46 21.47 -7.97 5.22
C LYS A 46 21.83 -8.88 4.05
N ARG A 47 20.84 -9.56 3.46
CA ARG A 47 21.02 -10.37 2.24
C ARG A 47 21.32 -9.49 1.02
N ALA A 48 20.60 -8.38 0.85
CA ALA A 48 20.85 -7.42 -0.22
C ALA A 48 22.26 -6.82 -0.13
N LEU A 49 22.70 -6.43 1.08
CA LEU A 49 24.07 -5.94 1.31
C LEU A 49 25.12 -6.98 0.92
N LEU A 50 24.97 -8.22 1.39
CA LEU A 50 25.93 -9.29 1.10
C LEU A 50 26.01 -9.59 -0.40
N ARG A 51 24.87 -9.58 -1.10
CA ARG A 51 24.83 -9.74 -2.55
C ARG A 51 25.58 -8.61 -3.25
N LYS A 52 25.28 -7.35 -2.92
CA LYS A 52 25.90 -6.19 -3.55
C LYS A 52 27.41 -6.11 -3.31
N LEU A 53 27.87 -6.45 -2.09
CA LEU A 53 29.30 -6.52 -1.78
C LEU A 53 30.00 -7.67 -2.53
N CYS A 54 29.35 -8.82 -2.61
CA CYS A 54 29.82 -9.97 -3.37
C CYS A 54 29.97 -9.64 -4.86
N GLU A 55 28.98 -8.96 -5.45
CA GLU A 55 29.01 -8.51 -6.84
C GLU A 55 30.11 -7.48 -7.08
N ALA A 56 30.30 -6.52 -6.16
CA ALA A 56 31.28 -5.46 -6.31
C ALA A 56 32.74 -5.94 -6.24
N ARG A 57 33.10 -6.71 -5.19
CA ARG A 57 34.50 -7.06 -4.91
C ARG A 57 34.74 -8.51 -4.49
N GLY A 58 33.72 -9.37 -4.56
CA GLY A 58 33.79 -10.75 -4.09
C GLY A 58 33.64 -10.89 -2.58
N LEU A 59 33.24 -12.09 -2.15
CA LEU A 59 32.99 -12.41 -0.75
C LEU A 59 33.74 -13.67 -0.33
N VAL A 60 34.50 -13.57 0.75
CA VAL A 60 35.17 -14.71 1.39
C VAL A 60 34.40 -15.15 2.60
N ILE A 61 34.11 -16.44 2.71
CA ILE A 61 33.38 -17.02 3.83
C ILE A 61 34.34 -17.84 4.69
N ILE A 62 34.51 -17.43 5.95
CA ILE A 62 35.32 -18.09 6.98
C ILE A 62 34.41 -18.40 8.17
N THR A 63 34.12 -19.68 8.36
CA THR A 63 33.21 -20.20 9.38
C THR A 63 33.94 -21.30 10.15
N ASP A 64 33.37 -21.70 11.29
CA ASP A 64 33.86 -22.83 12.05
C ASP A 64 33.76 -24.11 11.21
N SER A 65 34.67 -25.05 11.46
CA SER A 65 34.70 -26.36 10.80
C SER A 65 33.74 -27.36 11.46
N ASP A 66 32.59 -26.89 11.94
CA ASP A 66 31.55 -27.66 12.62
C ASP A 66 30.26 -27.75 11.78
N LYS A 67 29.28 -28.53 12.27
CA LYS A 67 27.99 -28.71 11.57
C LYS A 67 27.22 -27.40 11.33
N ALA A 68 27.36 -26.40 12.21
CA ALA A 68 26.68 -25.13 12.07
C ALA A 68 27.32 -24.28 10.97
N GLY A 69 28.64 -24.20 10.93
CA GLY A 69 29.39 -23.54 9.87
C GLY A 69 29.12 -24.13 8.49
N PHE A 70 29.07 -25.46 8.38
CA PHE A 70 28.69 -26.15 7.13
C PHE A 70 27.26 -25.80 6.68
N PHE A 71 26.30 -25.73 7.61
CA PHE A 71 24.93 -25.36 7.28
C PHE A 71 24.83 -23.91 6.77
N ILE A 72 25.53 -22.97 7.41
CA ILE A 72 25.59 -21.56 7.00
C ILE A 72 26.12 -21.47 5.55
N ARG A 73 27.23 -22.17 5.23
CA ARG A 73 27.78 -22.20 3.87
C ARG A 73 26.78 -22.75 2.86
N SER A 74 26.08 -23.84 3.18
CA SER A 74 25.09 -24.45 2.28
C SER A 74 23.94 -23.50 1.96
N LYS A 75 23.46 -22.74 2.94
CA LYS A 75 22.38 -21.76 2.72
C LYS A 75 22.85 -20.55 1.91
N LEU A 76 24.09 -20.10 2.11
CA LEU A 76 24.66 -18.97 1.35
C LEU A 76 24.85 -19.29 -0.15
N LYS A 77 25.12 -20.55 -0.51
CA LYS A 77 25.26 -20.99 -1.92
C LYS A 77 24.03 -20.69 -2.80
N GLY A 78 22.82 -20.72 -2.23
CA GLY A 78 21.59 -20.41 -2.98
C GLY A 78 21.26 -18.92 -3.06
N MET A 79 22.03 -18.06 -2.36
CA MET A 79 21.71 -16.65 -2.15
C MET A 79 22.67 -15.70 -2.88
N LEU A 80 23.92 -16.14 -3.09
CA LEU A 80 25.02 -15.33 -3.60
C LEU A 80 25.54 -15.89 -4.94
N PRO A 81 26.06 -15.04 -5.85
CA PRO A 81 26.66 -15.49 -7.10
C PRO A 81 27.88 -16.38 -6.83
N THR A 82 27.85 -17.63 -7.30
CA THR A 82 28.82 -18.67 -6.91
C THR A 82 30.23 -18.44 -7.46
N ASP A 83 30.35 -17.70 -8.56
CA ASP A 83 31.60 -17.28 -9.20
C ASP A 83 32.34 -16.16 -8.46
N ARG A 84 31.66 -15.46 -7.53
CA ARG A 84 32.20 -14.35 -6.74
C ARG A 84 32.32 -14.67 -5.24
N VAL A 85 32.18 -15.95 -4.87
CA VAL A 85 32.30 -16.43 -3.47
C VAL A 85 33.43 -17.42 -3.33
N LYS A 86 34.29 -17.24 -2.31
CA LYS A 86 35.35 -18.21 -1.95
C LYS A 86 35.20 -18.67 -0.50
N HIS A 87 35.17 -19.97 -0.31
CA HIS A 87 35.06 -20.61 0.99
C HIS A 87 36.45 -20.97 1.52
N LEU A 88 36.89 -20.38 2.63
CA LEU A 88 38.11 -20.78 3.34
C LEU A 88 37.77 -21.62 4.56
N TYR A 89 38.48 -22.74 4.72
CA TYR A 89 38.29 -23.69 5.80
C TYR A 89 39.43 -23.58 6.79
N ILE A 90 39.10 -23.52 8.08
CA ILE A 90 40.10 -23.57 9.15
C ILE A 90 40.46 -25.03 9.47
N PRO A 91 41.70 -25.31 9.94
CA PRO A 91 42.11 -26.65 10.31
C PRO A 91 41.30 -27.18 11.49
N GLN A 92 40.99 -28.48 11.45
CA GLN A 92 40.28 -29.16 12.54
C GLN A 92 41.26 -29.46 13.68
N ILE A 93 41.37 -28.54 14.63
CA ILE A 93 42.23 -28.69 15.82
C ILE A 93 41.35 -29.01 17.02
N LYS A 94 41.64 -30.11 17.73
CA LYS A 94 40.94 -30.47 18.98
C LYS A 94 41.33 -29.49 20.08
N GLY A 95 40.35 -28.86 20.72
CA GLY A 95 40.60 -27.90 21.77
C GLY A 95 39.34 -27.17 22.23
N ARG A 96 39.47 -26.44 23.35
CA ARG A 96 38.36 -25.71 23.96
C ARG A 96 38.66 -24.22 24.00
N GLU A 97 37.72 -23.44 23.49
CA GLU A 97 37.75 -21.99 23.56
C GLU A 97 37.59 -21.51 25.00
N LYS A 98 38.51 -20.63 25.45
CA LYS A 98 38.59 -20.16 26.85
C LYS A 98 37.28 -19.52 27.37
N ARG A 99 36.40 -19.05 26.48
CA ARG A 99 35.12 -18.40 26.84
C ARG A 99 33.92 -19.34 26.98
N LYS A 100 33.98 -20.58 26.47
CA LYS A 100 32.83 -21.51 26.48
C LYS A 100 32.87 -22.41 27.73
N LYS A 101 31.76 -22.43 28.51
CA LYS A 101 31.59 -23.27 29.72
C LYS A 101 31.45 -24.77 29.43
N HIS A 102 31.03 -25.14 28.21
CA HIS A 102 30.95 -26.50 27.70
C HIS A 102 31.57 -26.57 26.30
N ASP A 103 31.97 -27.77 25.86
CA ASP A 103 32.56 -28.00 24.54
C ASP A 103 31.58 -27.66 23.40
N SER A 104 32.09 -27.31 22.21
CA SER A 104 31.30 -27.45 20.98
C SER A 104 30.92 -28.93 20.84
N LYS A 105 29.73 -29.25 20.28
CA LYS A 105 29.25 -30.65 20.16
C LYS A 105 30.28 -31.60 19.49
N ASP A 106 31.23 -31.06 18.73
CA ASP A 106 32.26 -31.79 17.99
C ASP A 106 33.69 -31.63 18.58
N GLY A 107 33.91 -30.83 19.64
CA GLY A 107 35.19 -30.73 20.38
C GLY A 107 36.36 -30.03 19.65
N LEU A 108 36.07 -29.26 18.61
CA LEU A 108 37.05 -28.55 17.78
C LEU A 108 37.10 -27.05 18.10
N LEU A 109 38.25 -26.43 17.85
CA LEU A 109 38.43 -24.97 17.90
C LEU A 109 37.72 -24.29 16.72
N GLY A 110 36.95 -23.25 17.01
CA GLY A 110 36.43 -22.32 16.01
C GLY A 110 37.47 -21.28 15.59
N VAL A 111 37.07 -20.36 14.71
CA VAL A 111 37.94 -19.33 14.11
C VAL A 111 38.64 -18.49 15.20
N GLU A 112 37.95 -18.18 16.30
CA GLU A 112 38.53 -17.44 17.43
C GLU A 112 39.70 -18.17 18.12
N GLY A 113 39.69 -19.50 18.10
CA GLY A 113 40.66 -20.38 18.76
C GLY A 113 41.92 -20.66 17.95
N ILE A 114 41.90 -20.42 16.63
CA ILE A 114 43.05 -20.63 15.74
C ILE A 114 44.13 -19.57 16.00
N ASP A 115 45.41 -19.93 15.91
CA ASP A 115 46.50 -18.96 16.04
C ASP A 115 46.57 -17.99 14.84
N VAL A 116 47.08 -16.78 15.08
CA VAL A 116 47.12 -15.71 14.07
C VAL A 116 47.99 -16.09 12.86
N THR A 117 49.08 -16.83 13.09
CA THR A 117 49.99 -17.30 12.03
C THR A 117 49.30 -18.28 11.08
N THR A 118 48.54 -19.24 11.60
CA THR A 118 47.77 -20.19 10.80
C THR A 118 46.65 -19.50 10.01
N LEU A 119 45.93 -18.54 10.63
CA LEU A 119 44.90 -17.77 9.91
C LEU A 119 45.52 -16.96 8.76
N ARG A 120 46.69 -16.36 9.00
CA ARG A 120 47.45 -15.62 7.98
C ARG A 120 47.82 -16.53 6.81
N ASP A 121 48.42 -17.68 7.09
CA ASP A 121 48.83 -18.66 6.07
C ASP A 121 47.67 -19.11 5.18
N ILE A 122 46.48 -19.35 5.77
CA ILE A 122 45.29 -19.79 5.03
C ILE A 122 44.82 -18.69 4.07
N ILE A 123 44.83 -17.44 4.51
CA ILE A 123 44.39 -16.29 3.71
C ILE A 123 45.38 -16.02 2.58
N GLU A 124 46.69 -16.07 2.84
CA GLU A 124 47.72 -15.84 1.82
C GLU A 124 47.73 -16.96 0.78
N LYS A 125 47.64 -18.23 1.19
CA LYS A 125 47.55 -19.37 0.26
C LYS A 125 46.29 -19.36 -0.60
N ALA A 126 45.23 -18.68 -0.15
CA ALA A 126 43.99 -18.59 -0.92
C ALA A 126 44.08 -17.69 -2.16
N ASN A 127 45.15 -16.90 -2.31
CA ASN A 127 45.38 -15.98 -3.42
C ASN A 127 44.12 -15.19 -3.84
N LEU A 128 43.52 -14.50 -2.87
CA LEU A 128 42.21 -13.87 -3.01
C LEU A 128 42.19 -12.76 -4.07
N ASP A 129 43.31 -12.05 -4.24
CA ASP A 129 43.46 -10.99 -5.25
C ASP A 129 43.43 -11.53 -6.69
N GLU A 130 43.94 -12.74 -6.91
CA GLU A 130 43.82 -13.44 -8.20
C GLU A 130 42.40 -13.98 -8.40
N ALA A 131 41.76 -14.46 -7.33
CA ALA A 131 40.44 -15.07 -7.39
C ALA A 131 39.30 -14.10 -7.72
N PHE A 132 39.40 -12.83 -7.30
CA PHE A 132 38.35 -11.83 -7.54
C PHE A 132 38.77 -10.67 -8.46
N GLY A 133 40.03 -10.69 -8.90
CA GLY A 133 40.69 -9.62 -9.66
C GLY A 133 41.22 -8.50 -8.74
N LYS A 134 42.41 -7.96 -9.06
CA LYS A 134 42.92 -6.71 -8.48
C LYS A 134 42.09 -5.53 -9.01
N ASN A 135 40.87 -5.39 -8.53
CA ASN A 135 40.09 -4.20 -8.79
C ASN A 135 40.73 -3.07 -8.00
N GLY A 136 41.41 -2.18 -8.75
CA GLY A 136 42.22 -1.09 -8.22
C GLY A 136 41.49 -0.37 -7.10
N THR A 137 42.21 -0.13 -6.00
CA THR A 137 41.87 1.00 -5.15
C THR A 137 41.72 2.19 -6.09
N THR A 138 40.51 2.73 -6.21
CA THR A 138 40.38 4.12 -6.66
C THR A 138 41.41 4.88 -5.82
N GLY A 139 42.35 5.60 -6.43
CA GLY A 139 43.49 6.21 -5.73
C GLY A 139 43.11 7.28 -4.69
N GLU A 140 41.84 7.33 -4.31
CA GLU A 140 41.26 8.23 -3.34
C GLU A 140 41.15 7.56 -1.97
N ALA A 141 41.43 8.31 -0.92
CA ALA A 141 41.36 7.82 0.44
C ALA A 141 39.93 7.34 0.80
N PRO A 142 39.78 6.23 1.55
CA PRO A 142 38.47 5.70 1.92
C PRO A 142 37.70 6.70 2.79
N VAL A 143 36.38 6.71 2.63
CA VAL A 143 35.48 7.59 3.40
C VAL A 143 35.55 7.20 4.89
N THR A 144 35.86 8.17 5.74
CA THR A 144 36.06 7.96 7.17
C THR A 144 34.80 8.27 7.98
N LYS A 145 34.75 7.74 9.22
CA LYS A 145 33.65 8.07 10.14
C LYS A 145 33.61 9.54 10.54
N ALA A 146 34.77 10.20 10.63
CA ALA A 146 34.86 11.64 10.90
C ALA A 146 34.21 12.46 9.77
N GLN A 147 34.38 12.03 8.52
CA GLN A 147 33.73 12.62 7.35
C GLN A 147 32.21 12.41 7.35
N LEU A 148 31.71 11.24 7.78
CA LEU A 148 30.26 11.06 7.97
C LEU A 148 29.72 11.99 9.06
N PHE A 149 30.47 12.19 10.16
CA PHE A 149 30.10 13.11 11.21
C PHE A 149 30.04 14.56 10.71
N SER A 150 31.04 15.03 9.96
CA SER A 150 31.01 16.39 9.38
C SER A 150 29.86 16.60 8.40
N LEU A 151 29.44 15.54 7.70
CA LEU A 151 28.26 15.56 6.84
C LEU A 151 26.92 15.39 7.59
N GLY A 152 26.92 15.25 8.92
CA GLY A 152 25.70 15.06 9.71
C GLY A 152 25.09 13.66 9.59
N LEU A 153 25.78 12.71 8.96
CA LEU A 153 25.37 11.31 8.82
C LEU A 153 25.64 10.49 10.09
N SER A 154 26.21 11.07 11.15
CA SER A 154 26.31 10.42 12.46
C SER A 154 26.36 11.44 13.61
N GLY A 155 25.93 11.05 14.81
CA GLY A 155 26.09 11.85 16.03
C GLY A 155 25.11 13.01 16.24
N GLY A 156 24.32 13.39 15.23
CA GLY A 156 23.24 14.38 15.35
C GLY A 156 21.84 13.76 15.31
N GLU A 157 20.82 14.52 15.73
CA GLU A 157 19.41 14.11 15.81
C GLU A 157 18.86 13.64 14.45
N ASN A 158 19.17 14.35 13.36
CA ASN A 158 18.74 14.01 11.99
C ASN A 158 19.65 13.01 11.26
N SER A 159 20.65 12.45 11.95
CA SER A 159 21.65 11.60 11.28
C SER A 159 21.10 10.28 10.75
N SER A 160 20.02 9.77 11.35
CA SER A 160 19.38 8.53 10.87
C SER A 160 18.68 8.76 9.53
N TYR A 161 17.90 9.83 9.44
CA TYR A 161 17.19 10.21 8.22
C TYR A 161 18.14 10.49 7.05
N LEU A 162 19.20 11.27 7.28
CA LEU A 162 20.19 11.56 6.24
C LEU A 162 20.93 10.30 5.75
N ARG A 163 21.25 9.36 6.67
CA ARG A 163 21.83 8.07 6.29
C ARG A 163 20.87 7.25 5.45
N GLU A 164 19.60 7.20 5.83
CA GLU A 164 18.56 6.46 5.12
C GLU A 164 18.43 6.93 3.67
N LYS A 165 18.33 8.26 3.47
CA LYS A 165 18.21 8.88 2.15
C LYS A 165 19.48 8.73 1.30
N LEU A 166 20.65 8.81 1.92
CA LEU A 166 21.90 8.53 1.22
C LEU A 166 21.98 7.06 0.80
N CYS A 167 21.54 6.14 1.67
CA CYS A 167 21.52 4.72 1.32
C CYS A 167 20.57 4.46 0.15
N GLU A 168 19.38 5.07 0.14
CA GLU A 168 18.43 5.01 -0.97
C GLU A 168 19.06 5.50 -2.29
N LYS A 169 19.70 6.68 -2.31
CA LYS A 169 20.40 7.20 -3.51
C LYS A 169 21.57 6.31 -3.99
N LEU A 170 22.19 5.55 -3.10
CA LEU A 170 23.30 4.65 -3.43
C LEU A 170 22.86 3.19 -3.64
N ASP A 171 21.55 2.93 -3.62
CA ASP A 171 20.95 1.60 -3.69
C ASP A 171 21.53 0.66 -2.61
N LEU A 172 21.75 1.20 -1.42
CA LEU A 172 22.19 0.51 -0.22
C LEU A 172 21.00 0.27 0.72
N PRO A 173 21.07 -0.74 1.61
CA PRO A 173 20.02 -0.94 2.60
C PRO A 173 19.78 0.29 3.48
N LYS A 174 18.51 0.60 3.74
CA LYS A 174 18.07 1.83 4.40
C LYS A 174 18.46 1.89 5.88
N SER A 175 18.53 0.73 6.55
CA SER A 175 18.83 0.61 7.99
C SER A 175 20.33 0.61 8.36
N LEU A 176 21.23 0.96 7.44
CA LEU A 176 22.66 0.86 7.72
C LEU A 176 23.10 1.79 8.87
N THR A 177 23.78 1.18 9.85
CA THR A 177 24.50 1.94 10.88
C THR A 177 25.63 2.75 10.25
N SER A 178 26.07 3.83 10.91
CA SER A 178 27.17 4.66 10.42
C SER A 178 28.47 3.88 10.15
N ASN A 179 28.77 2.86 10.96
CA ASN A 179 29.93 1.99 10.74
C ASN A 179 29.73 1.05 9.53
N ALA A 180 28.51 0.54 9.33
CA ALA A 180 28.21 -0.34 8.20
C ALA A 180 28.19 0.44 6.88
N LEU A 181 27.73 1.69 6.90
CA LEU A 181 27.76 2.59 5.75
C LEU A 181 29.20 2.91 5.31
N VAL A 182 30.11 3.21 6.24
CA VAL A 182 31.55 3.40 5.94
C VAL A 182 32.13 2.18 5.21
N ALA A 183 31.89 0.99 5.75
CA ALA A 183 32.36 -0.25 5.15
C ALA A 183 31.79 -0.49 3.74
N ALA A 184 30.50 -0.19 3.54
CA ALA A 184 29.86 -0.32 2.23
C ALA A 184 30.43 0.69 1.21
N LEU A 185 30.64 1.95 1.60
CA LEU A 185 31.21 2.99 0.74
C LEU A 185 32.64 2.66 0.29
N GLU A 186 33.46 2.17 1.22
CA GLU A 186 34.83 1.72 0.94
C GLU A 186 34.85 0.56 -0.07
N MET A 187 33.98 -0.42 0.12
CA MET A 187 33.85 -1.58 -0.77
C MET A 187 33.29 -1.23 -2.14
N LEU A 188 32.39 -0.26 -2.22
CA LEU A 188 31.88 0.25 -3.49
C LEU A 188 32.86 1.22 -4.19
N GLY A 189 34.00 1.57 -3.55
CA GLY A 189 34.92 2.57 -4.07
C GLY A 189 34.28 3.95 -4.22
N THR A 190 33.28 4.26 -3.38
CA THR A 190 32.55 5.52 -3.45
C THR A 190 33.38 6.63 -2.83
N SER A 191 33.70 7.66 -3.62
CA SER A 191 34.54 8.78 -3.17
C SER A 191 33.83 9.68 -2.16
N PHE A 192 34.60 10.33 -1.28
CA PHE A 192 34.04 11.31 -0.35
C PHE A 192 33.32 12.44 -1.08
N LYS A 193 33.86 12.94 -2.21
CA LYS A 193 33.21 13.97 -3.03
C LYS A 193 31.84 13.53 -3.55
N LYS A 194 31.69 12.26 -3.94
CA LYS A 194 30.40 11.72 -4.40
C LYS A 194 29.40 11.62 -3.25
N VAL A 195 29.84 11.19 -2.07
CA VAL A 195 29.00 11.17 -0.86
C VAL A 195 28.59 12.58 -0.46
N GLU A 196 29.54 13.51 -0.41
CA GLU A 196 29.31 14.93 -0.10
C GLU A 196 28.32 15.57 -1.08
N LYS A 197 28.46 15.33 -2.39
CA LYS A 197 27.50 15.78 -3.41
C LYS A 197 26.09 15.27 -3.11
N HIS A 198 25.91 13.97 -2.87
CA HIS A 198 24.58 13.43 -2.59
C HIS A 198 24.01 13.91 -1.26
N VAL A 199 24.84 14.09 -0.23
CA VAL A 199 24.39 14.68 1.04
C VAL A 199 24.03 16.15 0.87
N LEU A 200 24.78 16.91 0.07
CA LEU A 200 24.44 18.30 -0.28
C LEU A 200 23.17 18.35 -1.12
N GLU A 201 22.93 17.43 -2.06
CA GLU A 201 21.65 17.31 -2.77
C GLU A 201 20.49 17.03 -1.80
N ILE A 202 20.70 16.13 -0.83
CA ILE A 202 19.70 15.81 0.21
C ILE A 202 19.46 17.02 1.14
N LYS A 203 20.50 17.81 1.44
CA LYS A 203 20.43 18.96 2.36
C LYS A 203 20.01 20.28 1.70
N ASN A 204 20.37 20.50 0.44
CA ASN A 204 20.19 21.76 -0.28
C ASN A 204 18.93 21.79 -1.14
N GLY A 205 18.11 20.74 -1.14
CA GLY A 205 16.77 20.80 -1.75
C GLY A 205 16.79 21.26 -3.22
N VAL A 206 17.70 20.72 -4.03
CA VAL A 206 17.56 20.74 -5.49
C VAL A 206 17.18 19.30 -5.87
N ALA A 207 15.92 18.89 -5.97
CA ALA A 207 14.66 19.62 -6.00
C ALA A 207 14.08 19.96 -4.62
N SER A 208 13.30 21.03 -4.62
CA SER A 208 12.62 21.68 -3.52
C SER A 208 11.89 20.72 -2.57
N GLU A 209 11.69 21.16 -1.33
CA GLU A 209 10.60 20.68 -0.45
C GLU A 209 9.18 20.93 -1.03
N GLU A 210 9.07 21.18 -2.35
CA GLU A 210 7.83 21.31 -3.12
C GLU A 210 7.73 20.26 -4.26
N SER A 211 8.73 19.38 -4.46
CA SER A 211 8.81 18.46 -5.61
C SER A 211 8.59 16.96 -5.28
N THR A 212 7.81 16.61 -4.26
CA THR A 212 7.33 15.22 -4.11
C THR A 212 5.83 15.06 -4.33
N PHE A 213 5.10 16.17 -4.53
CA PHE A 213 3.66 16.11 -4.73
C PHE A 213 3.29 15.68 -6.15
N PHE A 214 3.92 16.29 -7.17
CA PHE A 214 3.66 15.95 -8.57
C PHE A 214 4.66 14.88 -9.05
N PRO A 215 4.21 13.79 -9.69
CA PRO A 215 5.10 12.79 -10.26
C PRO A 215 6.04 13.37 -11.31
N ASP A 216 7.29 12.92 -11.33
CA ASP A 216 8.32 13.39 -12.28
C ASP A 216 7.84 13.30 -13.74
N ASP A 217 7.18 12.20 -14.10
CA ASP A 217 6.62 11.99 -15.45
C ASP A 217 5.52 13.02 -15.79
N ALA A 218 4.71 13.43 -14.81
CA ALA A 218 3.67 14.45 -15.03
C ALA A 218 4.28 15.85 -15.23
N VAL A 219 5.33 16.17 -14.46
CA VAL A 219 6.10 17.41 -14.62
C VAL A 219 6.83 17.43 -15.96
N GLU A 220 7.31 16.28 -16.43
CA GLU A 220 7.91 16.13 -17.75
C GLU A 220 6.90 16.36 -18.88
N ILE A 221 5.68 15.80 -18.78
CA ILE A 221 4.57 16.07 -19.72
C ILE A 221 4.32 17.58 -19.82
N LEU A 222 4.16 18.26 -18.69
CA LEU A 222 3.96 19.71 -18.63
C LEU A 222 5.11 20.45 -19.32
N THR A 223 6.35 20.03 -19.08
CA THR A 223 7.56 20.62 -19.68
C THR A 223 7.62 20.41 -21.19
N LEU A 224 7.29 19.21 -21.67
CA LEU A 224 7.26 18.89 -23.11
C LEU A 224 6.23 19.74 -23.85
N MET A 225 5.02 19.87 -23.30
CA MET A 225 3.97 20.71 -23.88
C MET A 225 4.38 22.17 -23.97
N LYS A 226 4.98 22.72 -22.90
CA LYS A 226 5.50 24.09 -22.89
C LYS A 226 6.61 24.33 -23.91
N ARG A 227 7.54 23.37 -24.07
CA ARG A 227 8.60 23.45 -25.08
C ARG A 227 8.06 23.42 -26.51
N ALA A 228 6.89 22.83 -26.71
CA ALA A 228 6.16 22.84 -27.97
C ALA A 228 5.25 24.09 -28.13
N GLU A 229 5.44 25.11 -27.27
CA GLU A 229 4.70 26.38 -27.29
C GLU A 229 3.19 26.26 -26.99
N TYR A 230 2.77 25.18 -26.32
CA TYR A 230 1.40 25.03 -25.82
C TYR A 230 1.31 25.39 -24.33
N GLU A 231 0.15 25.89 -23.93
CA GLU A 231 -0.19 26.02 -22.52
C GLU A 231 -0.45 24.64 -21.91
N CYS A 232 0.02 24.41 -20.68
CA CYS A 232 -0.26 23.17 -19.98
C CYS A 232 -0.28 23.39 -18.46
N TYR A 233 -1.34 22.87 -17.83
CA TYR A 233 -1.60 23.05 -16.41
C TYR A 233 -2.07 21.74 -15.78
N PHE A 234 -1.65 21.50 -14.54
CA PHE A 234 -2.35 20.61 -13.63
C PHE A 234 -3.71 21.23 -13.27
N VAL A 235 -4.76 20.43 -13.18
CA VAL A 235 -6.13 20.90 -12.88
C VAL A 235 -6.89 19.95 -11.97
N GLY A 236 -7.99 20.44 -11.40
CA GLY A 236 -8.94 19.60 -10.68
C GLY A 236 -8.45 19.18 -9.30
N GLY A 237 -8.62 17.90 -8.99
CA GLY A 237 -8.39 17.35 -7.65
C GLY A 237 -6.95 17.48 -7.17
N CYS A 238 -5.96 17.30 -8.06
CA CYS A 238 -4.55 17.40 -7.69
C CYS A 238 -4.17 18.81 -7.22
N VAL A 239 -4.69 19.87 -7.86
CA VAL A 239 -4.43 21.26 -7.46
C VAL A 239 -5.07 21.57 -6.11
N ARG A 240 -6.31 21.12 -5.91
CA ARG A 240 -7.01 21.24 -4.62
C ARG A 240 -6.22 20.55 -3.51
N ASP A 241 -5.84 19.30 -3.73
CA ASP A 241 -5.17 18.48 -2.72
C ASP A 241 -3.77 19.04 -2.40
N ARG A 242 -3.05 19.55 -3.41
CA ARG A 242 -1.78 20.32 -3.23
C ARG A 242 -1.97 21.50 -2.28
N LEU A 243 -2.98 22.33 -2.53
CA LEU A 243 -3.25 23.53 -1.73
C LEU A 243 -3.74 23.20 -0.31
N MET A 244 -4.36 22.04 -0.13
CA MET A 244 -4.80 21.54 1.18
C MET A 244 -3.71 20.79 1.94
N GLY A 245 -2.55 20.52 1.32
CA GLY A 245 -1.48 19.71 1.90
C GLY A 245 -1.86 18.23 2.07
N LEU A 246 -2.78 17.73 1.23
CA LEU A 246 -3.19 16.33 1.17
C LEU A 246 -2.41 15.63 0.06
N ASP A 247 -2.29 14.30 0.11
CA ASP A 247 -1.78 13.52 -1.03
C ASP A 247 -2.81 13.46 -2.17
N ALA A 248 -2.34 13.52 -3.41
CA ALA A 248 -3.14 13.25 -4.60
C ALA A 248 -2.80 11.88 -5.19
N HIS A 249 -3.80 11.24 -5.77
CA HIS A 249 -3.66 9.94 -6.43
C HIS A 249 -3.87 10.01 -7.94
N ASP A 250 -4.56 11.04 -8.42
CA ASP A 250 -4.85 11.28 -9.83
C ASP A 250 -4.33 12.67 -10.22
N PHE A 251 -3.58 12.73 -11.33
CA PHE A 251 -2.93 13.95 -11.82
C PHE A 251 -3.42 14.28 -13.23
N ASP A 252 -4.50 15.07 -13.30
CA ASP A 252 -5.07 15.52 -14.56
C ASP A 252 -4.36 16.77 -15.07
N LEU A 253 -4.03 16.76 -16.37
CA LEU A 253 -3.52 17.93 -17.07
C LEU A 253 -4.52 18.44 -18.11
N THR A 254 -4.45 19.74 -18.38
CA THR A 254 -5.22 20.40 -19.42
C THR A 254 -4.32 21.29 -20.27
N THR A 255 -4.67 21.47 -21.54
CA THR A 255 -3.85 22.19 -22.51
C THR A 255 -4.70 22.81 -23.61
N ASP A 256 -4.22 23.88 -24.21
CA ASP A 256 -4.86 24.46 -25.39
C ASP A 256 -4.62 23.63 -26.67
N ALA A 257 -3.71 22.65 -26.63
CA ALA A 257 -3.43 21.75 -27.75
C ALA A 257 -4.60 20.79 -28.06
N SER A 258 -4.79 20.48 -29.34
CA SER A 258 -5.71 19.41 -29.78
C SER A 258 -5.16 18.02 -29.46
N SER A 259 -6.03 17.01 -29.43
CA SER A 259 -5.64 15.63 -29.10
C SER A 259 -4.52 15.09 -30.00
N ASP A 260 -4.54 15.40 -31.30
CA ASP A 260 -3.50 14.99 -32.25
C ASP A 260 -2.16 15.67 -31.99
N GLU A 261 -2.18 16.94 -31.57
CA GLU A 261 -0.99 17.70 -31.19
C GLU A 261 -0.38 17.15 -29.90
N ILE A 262 -1.22 16.88 -28.88
CA ILE A 262 -0.80 16.25 -27.62
C ILE A 262 -0.10 14.92 -27.90
N ILE A 263 -0.76 14.02 -28.66
CA ILE A 263 -0.18 12.70 -28.98
C ILE A 263 1.17 12.85 -29.69
N ARG A 264 1.28 13.79 -30.62
CA ARG A 264 2.52 14.03 -31.37
C ARG A 264 3.66 14.50 -30.45
N VAL A 265 3.39 15.50 -29.61
CA VAL A 265 4.39 16.06 -28.68
C VAL A 265 4.85 14.97 -27.70
N LEU A 266 3.91 14.27 -27.07
CA LEU A 266 4.23 13.27 -26.04
C LEU A 266 4.96 12.04 -26.61
N LYS A 267 4.58 11.57 -27.80
CA LYS A 267 5.34 10.51 -28.49
C LYS A 267 6.77 10.92 -28.80
N SER A 268 6.98 12.18 -29.20
CA SER A 268 8.33 12.70 -29.43
C SER A 268 9.18 12.76 -28.15
N GLY A 269 8.53 12.89 -26.99
CA GLY A 269 9.12 12.87 -25.65
C GLY A 269 9.27 11.47 -25.03
N GLY A 270 8.99 10.39 -25.76
CA GLY A 270 9.16 9.02 -25.26
C GLY A 270 7.99 8.46 -24.46
N PHE A 271 6.83 9.13 -24.48
CA PHE A 271 5.59 8.60 -23.90
C PHE A 271 4.84 7.75 -24.93
N ASP A 272 4.21 6.68 -24.47
CA ASP A 272 3.12 6.03 -25.19
C ASP A 272 1.84 6.85 -24.97
N ALA A 273 1.37 7.52 -26.02
CA ALA A 273 0.23 8.42 -25.98
C ALA A 273 -0.88 7.99 -26.95
N PHE A 274 -2.12 7.93 -26.46
CA PHE A 274 -3.29 7.44 -27.20
C PHE A 274 -4.59 8.10 -26.71
N LEU A 275 -5.58 8.19 -27.59
CA LEU A 275 -6.91 8.68 -27.20
C LEU A 275 -7.56 7.70 -26.21
N ILE A 276 -8.09 8.23 -25.10
CA ILE A 276 -8.84 7.45 -24.09
C ILE A 276 -10.25 8.00 -23.85
N GLY A 277 -10.45 9.32 -24.01
CA GLY A 277 -11.77 9.95 -23.91
C GLY A 277 -12.37 10.12 -25.30
N GLY A 278 -13.61 9.67 -25.49
CA GLY A 278 -14.34 9.77 -26.76
C GLY A 278 -14.52 11.21 -27.25
N ASP A 279 -15.73 11.77 -27.13
CA ASP A 279 -16.03 13.12 -27.62
C ASP A 279 -15.30 14.24 -26.84
N CYS A 280 -14.75 13.88 -25.68
CA CYS A 280 -13.96 14.75 -24.80
C CYS A 280 -12.53 15.03 -25.30
N GLY A 281 -12.02 14.22 -26.23
CA GLY A 281 -10.66 14.37 -26.77
C GLY A 281 -9.51 14.09 -25.80
N THR A 282 -9.78 13.44 -24.65
CA THR A 282 -8.76 13.15 -23.63
C THR A 282 -7.72 12.17 -24.14
N VAL A 283 -6.45 12.51 -23.97
CA VAL A 283 -5.28 11.69 -24.33
C VAL A 283 -4.69 11.09 -23.06
N GLY A 284 -4.54 9.77 -23.04
CA GLY A 284 -3.78 9.06 -22.04
C GLY A 284 -2.31 8.99 -22.44
N ALA A 285 -1.39 9.28 -21.52
CA ALA A 285 0.05 9.19 -21.75
C ALA A 285 0.76 8.47 -20.60
N LYS A 286 1.69 7.57 -20.93
CA LYS A 286 2.51 6.85 -19.95
C LYS A 286 3.87 6.43 -20.51
N LYS A 287 4.85 6.21 -19.63
CA LYS A 287 6.09 5.50 -19.97
C LYS A 287 5.96 4.00 -19.73
N SER A 288 6.91 3.22 -20.23
CA SER A 288 6.94 1.77 -20.00
C SER A 288 7.04 1.45 -18.51
N GLY A 289 6.00 0.79 -17.96
CA GLY A 289 5.91 0.49 -16.53
C GLY A 289 5.58 1.69 -15.62
N GLY A 290 5.29 2.85 -16.21
CA GLY A 290 4.90 4.07 -15.49
C GLY A 290 3.38 4.23 -15.34
N GLU A 291 2.99 5.27 -14.61
CA GLU A 291 1.59 5.64 -14.38
C GLU A 291 0.95 6.26 -15.63
N LEU A 292 -0.38 6.15 -15.73
CA LEU A 292 -1.16 6.76 -16.80
C LEU A 292 -1.61 8.15 -16.38
N PHE A 293 -1.25 9.15 -17.18
CA PHE A 293 -1.69 10.53 -17.02
C PHE A 293 -2.76 10.87 -18.04
N GLU A 294 -3.77 11.64 -17.63
CA GLU A 294 -4.82 12.12 -18.51
C GLU A 294 -4.57 13.58 -18.88
N ILE A 295 -4.49 13.86 -20.18
CA ILE A 295 -4.30 15.20 -20.72
C ILE A 295 -5.51 15.53 -21.59
N THR A 296 -6.30 16.52 -21.18
CA THR A 296 -7.53 16.89 -21.87
C THR A 296 -7.39 18.27 -22.55
N PRO A 297 -7.71 18.40 -23.85
CA PRO A 297 -7.81 19.71 -24.49
C PRO A 297 -8.82 20.63 -23.78
N TYR A 298 -8.54 21.93 -23.76
CA TYR A 298 -9.51 22.92 -23.30
C TYR A 298 -10.82 22.77 -24.08
N ARG A 299 -11.93 22.75 -23.35
CA ARG A 299 -13.25 22.61 -23.96
C ARG A 299 -14.29 23.50 -23.31
N ALA A 300 -15.22 23.95 -24.12
CA ALA A 300 -16.51 24.45 -23.69
C ALA A 300 -17.57 23.39 -23.97
N GLU A 301 -18.60 23.37 -23.14
CA GLU A 301 -19.71 22.44 -23.24
C GLU A 301 -20.95 23.23 -23.67
N GLY A 302 -21.69 22.68 -24.65
CA GLY A 302 -22.94 23.23 -25.15
C GLY A 302 -24.12 22.90 -24.24
N GLU A 303 -25.32 22.99 -24.79
CA GLU A 303 -26.56 22.61 -24.09
C GLU A 303 -26.56 21.12 -23.71
N TYR A 304 -27.32 20.77 -22.68
CA TYR A 304 -27.44 19.40 -22.17
C TYR A 304 -28.88 18.92 -22.34
N SER A 305 -29.13 18.05 -23.33
CA SER A 305 -30.47 17.51 -23.56
C SER A 305 -30.82 16.34 -22.64
N ASP A 306 -29.82 15.61 -22.13
CA ASP A 306 -30.00 14.40 -21.31
C ASP A 306 -29.56 14.56 -19.85
N HIS A 307 -29.29 15.80 -19.40
CA HIS A 307 -28.79 16.14 -18.06
C HIS A 307 -27.49 15.42 -17.67
N ARG A 308 -26.65 15.07 -18.66
CA ARG A 308 -25.37 14.41 -18.42
C ARG A 308 -24.30 14.72 -19.46
N HIS A 309 -24.61 14.52 -20.73
CA HIS A 309 -23.69 14.73 -21.83
C HIS A 309 -24.06 16.03 -22.53
N PRO A 310 -23.09 16.93 -22.71
CA PRO A 310 -23.34 18.09 -23.53
C PRO A 310 -23.60 17.64 -24.97
N ASP A 311 -24.61 18.23 -25.59
CA ASP A 311 -25.00 17.96 -26.98
C ASP A 311 -23.84 18.27 -27.95
N LYS A 312 -22.94 19.18 -27.54
CA LYS A 312 -21.73 19.54 -28.25
C LYS A 312 -20.59 19.83 -27.28
N VAL A 313 -19.42 19.29 -27.58
CA VAL A 313 -18.15 19.70 -26.98
C VAL A 313 -17.38 20.52 -28.01
N GLU A 314 -17.02 21.74 -27.66
CA GLU A 314 -16.23 22.63 -28.52
C GLU A 314 -14.83 22.81 -27.92
N PHE A 315 -13.78 22.48 -28.66
CA PHE A 315 -12.42 22.76 -28.22
C PHE A 315 -12.15 24.27 -28.30
N VAL A 316 -11.72 24.85 -27.19
CA VAL A 316 -11.47 26.28 -27.06
C VAL A 316 -9.98 26.54 -26.80
N LYS A 317 -9.55 27.79 -26.91
CA LYS A 317 -8.18 28.21 -26.56
C LYS A 317 -8.10 29.00 -25.26
N ASP A 318 -9.23 29.15 -24.56
CA ASP A 318 -9.34 29.95 -23.33
C ASP A 318 -9.49 29.04 -22.11
N LEU A 319 -8.46 28.99 -21.27
CA LEU A 319 -8.44 28.24 -20.01
C LEU A 319 -9.61 28.62 -19.10
N LYS A 320 -10.01 29.90 -19.06
CA LYS A 320 -11.12 30.36 -18.20
C LYS A 320 -12.43 29.68 -18.60
N LYS A 321 -12.66 29.44 -19.89
CA LYS A 321 -13.84 28.70 -20.37
C LYS A 321 -13.82 27.24 -19.90
N ASP A 322 -12.67 26.58 -19.95
CA ASP A 322 -12.54 25.20 -19.42
C ASP A 322 -12.78 25.15 -17.91
N LEU A 323 -12.22 26.08 -17.14
CA LEU A 323 -12.42 26.12 -15.70
C LEU A 323 -13.88 26.47 -15.33
N SER A 324 -14.58 27.24 -16.18
CA SER A 324 -15.95 27.70 -15.90
C SER A 324 -17.03 26.62 -15.94
N ARG A 325 -16.78 25.50 -16.64
CA ARG A 325 -17.74 24.38 -16.79
C ARG A 325 -17.64 23.34 -15.68
N ARG A 326 -16.60 23.44 -14.84
CA ARG A 326 -16.32 22.48 -13.75
C ARG A 326 -17.34 22.66 -12.62
N ASP A 327 -17.37 21.69 -11.72
CA ASP A 327 -18.41 21.58 -10.71
C ASP A 327 -18.28 22.65 -9.61
N PHE A 328 -17.16 22.67 -8.89
CA PHE A 328 -16.94 23.52 -7.72
C PHE A 328 -15.70 24.39 -7.86
N THR A 329 -15.72 25.58 -7.26
CA THR A 329 -14.59 26.52 -7.26
C THR A 329 -13.29 25.87 -6.82
N ILE A 330 -13.34 25.04 -5.77
CA ILE A 330 -12.19 24.29 -5.24
C ILE A 330 -11.58 23.27 -6.22
N ASN A 331 -12.30 22.89 -7.29
CA ASN A 331 -11.82 22.00 -8.36
C ASN A 331 -11.57 22.75 -9.68
N SER A 332 -11.70 24.08 -9.68
CA SER A 332 -11.68 24.94 -10.87
C SER A 332 -10.49 25.89 -10.84
N MET A 333 -9.34 25.35 -10.42
CA MET A 333 -8.05 26.00 -10.40
C MET A 333 -7.08 25.25 -11.30
N ALA A 334 -6.09 25.97 -11.81
CA ALA A 334 -5.03 25.44 -12.66
C ALA A 334 -3.66 25.82 -12.09
N LEU A 335 -2.70 24.89 -12.08
CA LEU A 335 -1.36 25.09 -11.57
C LEU A 335 -0.33 24.77 -12.65
N THR A 336 0.67 25.63 -12.79
CA THR A 336 1.82 25.39 -13.66
C THR A 336 3.12 25.85 -12.97
N PHE A 337 4.27 25.53 -13.57
CA PHE A 337 5.58 25.93 -13.05
C PHE A 337 6.27 26.91 -13.99
N ASP A 338 6.65 28.08 -13.49
CA ASP A 338 7.46 29.07 -14.22
C ASP A 338 8.78 29.33 -13.47
N GLU A 339 9.91 29.16 -14.15
CA GLU A 339 11.26 29.24 -13.54
C GLU A 339 11.40 28.44 -12.21
N ASN A 340 10.76 27.26 -12.12
CA ASN A 340 10.64 26.42 -10.92
C ASN A 340 9.83 27.03 -9.76
N LYS A 341 8.96 28.00 -10.03
CA LYS A 341 7.99 28.56 -9.07
C LYS A 341 6.57 28.15 -9.46
N GLU A 342 5.76 27.84 -8.46
CA GLU A 342 4.34 27.57 -8.65
C GLU A 342 3.61 28.84 -9.13
N HIS A 343 2.87 28.70 -10.23
CA HIS A 343 1.96 29.70 -10.75
C HIS A 343 0.53 29.15 -10.74
N LEU A 344 -0.28 29.66 -9.81
CA LEU A 344 -1.68 29.29 -9.63
C LEU A 344 -2.59 30.25 -10.39
N VAL A 345 -3.41 29.70 -11.27
CA VAL A 345 -4.52 30.38 -11.95
C VAL A 345 -5.82 30.01 -11.22
N ASP A 346 -6.37 30.96 -10.48
CA ASP A 346 -7.61 30.80 -9.71
C ASP A 346 -8.60 31.92 -10.05
N VAL A 347 -9.42 31.68 -11.08
CA VAL A 347 -10.36 32.69 -11.61
C VAL A 347 -11.67 32.75 -10.79
N PHE A 348 -11.96 31.72 -10.01
CA PHE A 348 -13.25 31.55 -9.30
C PHE A 348 -13.10 31.57 -7.78
N ASP A 349 -11.93 31.94 -7.27
CA ASP A 349 -11.58 32.04 -5.84
C ASP A 349 -11.68 30.68 -5.09
N GLY A 350 -11.28 29.60 -5.76
CA GLY A 350 -11.21 28.26 -5.19
C GLY A 350 -10.24 28.17 -4.02
N ALA A 351 -9.10 28.85 -4.07
CA ALA A 351 -8.15 28.91 -2.96
C ALA A 351 -8.73 29.68 -1.77
N GLY A 352 -9.54 30.71 -2.03
CA GLY A 352 -10.32 31.40 -1.01
C GLY A 352 -11.38 30.50 -0.39
N ASP A 353 -12.12 29.74 -1.19
CA ASP A 353 -13.16 28.80 -0.71
C ASP A 353 -12.56 27.65 0.09
N ILE A 354 -11.36 27.16 -0.25
CA ILE A 354 -10.61 26.22 0.59
C ILE A 354 -10.33 26.82 1.96
N LYS A 355 -9.85 28.08 2.02
CA LYS A 355 -9.59 28.77 3.29
C LYS A 355 -10.86 28.99 4.11
N ARG A 356 -11.98 29.27 3.44
CA ARG A 356 -13.30 29.44 4.07
C ARG A 356 -13.99 28.11 4.39
N LYS A 357 -13.43 26.97 3.94
CA LYS A 357 -14.02 25.62 4.04
C LYS A 357 -15.41 25.52 3.41
N LEU A 358 -15.55 26.03 2.19
CA LEU A 358 -16.81 26.05 1.45
C LEU A 358 -16.77 25.14 0.22
N ILE A 359 -17.84 24.38 0.02
CA ILE A 359 -18.19 23.75 -1.24
C ILE A 359 -19.14 24.69 -1.97
N LYS A 360 -18.64 25.33 -3.04
CA LYS A 360 -19.37 26.34 -3.82
C LYS A 360 -19.31 26.00 -5.30
N CYS A 361 -20.46 26.02 -5.98
CA CYS A 361 -20.50 25.80 -7.43
C CYS A 361 -19.79 26.91 -8.21
N VAL A 362 -19.25 26.55 -9.38
CA VAL A 362 -18.74 27.55 -10.34
C VAL A 362 -19.91 28.24 -11.04
N ASN A 363 -19.92 29.57 -11.04
CA ASN A 363 -21.01 30.39 -11.55
C ASN A 363 -22.35 30.07 -10.86
N ASP A 364 -23.44 29.96 -11.62
CA ASP A 364 -24.79 29.70 -11.11
C ASP A 364 -25.01 28.22 -10.73
N PRO A 365 -25.32 27.91 -9.45
CA PRO A 365 -25.49 26.52 -9.00
C PRO A 365 -26.66 25.78 -9.63
N GLU A 366 -27.78 26.46 -9.92
CA GLU A 366 -28.95 25.82 -10.54
C GLU A 366 -28.62 25.30 -11.93
N THR A 367 -27.99 26.16 -12.76
CA THR A 367 -27.51 25.79 -14.09
C THR A 367 -26.53 24.61 -14.00
N ARG A 368 -25.58 24.64 -13.04
CA ARG A 368 -24.61 23.54 -12.87
C ARG A 368 -25.27 22.21 -12.53
N PHE A 369 -26.38 22.20 -11.78
CA PHE A 369 -27.10 20.96 -11.45
C PHE A 369 -28.04 20.51 -12.57
N GLU A 370 -28.53 21.42 -13.41
CA GLU A 370 -29.28 21.08 -14.64
C GLU A 370 -28.41 20.39 -15.69
N GLU A 371 -27.13 20.78 -15.79
CA GLU A 371 -26.15 20.14 -16.67
C GLU A 371 -25.78 18.72 -16.23
N ASP A 372 -25.48 18.52 -14.94
CA ASP A 372 -25.21 17.19 -14.37
C ASP A 372 -25.62 17.14 -12.90
N ALA A 373 -26.79 16.55 -12.64
CA ALA A 373 -27.32 16.43 -11.29
C ALA A 373 -26.46 15.56 -10.37
N LEU A 374 -25.53 14.75 -10.90
CA LEU A 374 -24.55 14.02 -10.08
C LEU A 374 -23.69 14.97 -9.23
N ARG A 375 -23.53 16.23 -9.66
CA ARG A 375 -22.81 17.25 -8.89
C ARG A 375 -23.41 17.47 -7.50
N ILE A 376 -24.71 17.24 -7.30
CA ILE A 376 -25.32 17.28 -5.96
C ILE A 376 -24.67 16.22 -5.04
N LEU A 377 -24.56 14.97 -5.50
CA LEU A 377 -23.91 13.91 -4.72
C LEU A 377 -22.40 14.16 -4.54
N ARG A 378 -21.75 14.77 -5.53
CA ARG A 378 -20.35 15.20 -5.39
C ARG A 378 -20.19 16.29 -4.34
N ALA A 379 -21.14 17.23 -4.21
CA ALA A 379 -21.14 18.25 -3.17
C ALA A 379 -21.19 17.60 -1.79
N PHE A 380 -22.09 16.63 -1.60
CA PHE A 380 -22.18 15.83 -0.37
C PHE A 380 -20.89 15.07 -0.09
N ARG A 381 -20.31 14.41 -1.12
CA ARG A 381 -19.05 13.69 -0.98
C ARG A 381 -17.91 14.61 -0.55
N PHE A 382 -17.76 15.77 -1.19
CA PHE A 382 -16.69 16.70 -0.84
C PHE A 382 -16.91 17.35 0.53
N SER A 383 -18.14 17.68 0.88
CA SER A 383 -18.49 18.15 2.22
C SER A 383 -18.14 17.12 3.28
N ALA A 384 -18.51 15.85 3.10
CA ALA A 384 -18.16 14.76 4.02
C ALA A 384 -16.66 14.51 4.08
N ARG A 385 -15.99 14.43 2.91
CA ARG A 385 -14.55 14.14 2.81
C ARG A 385 -13.68 15.20 3.48
N PHE A 386 -14.04 16.48 3.33
CA PHE A 386 -13.20 17.60 3.78
C PHE A 386 -13.72 18.30 5.04
N GLY A 387 -14.93 17.96 5.51
CA GLY A 387 -15.60 18.67 6.60
C GLY A 387 -15.92 20.12 6.22
N PHE A 388 -16.17 20.38 4.94
CA PHE A 388 -16.50 21.71 4.42
C PHE A 388 -18.02 21.90 4.43
N GLU A 389 -18.47 23.12 4.68
CA GLU A 389 -19.88 23.47 4.57
C GLU A 389 -20.26 23.72 3.11
N ILE A 390 -21.49 23.42 2.74
CA ILE A 390 -22.02 23.78 1.42
C ILE A 390 -22.49 25.24 1.47
N GLU A 391 -21.99 26.05 0.54
CA GLU A 391 -22.32 27.48 0.44
C GLU A 391 -23.84 27.71 0.26
N GLU A 392 -24.35 28.82 0.78
CA GLU A 392 -25.79 29.04 0.93
C GLU A 392 -26.58 28.96 -0.39
N ASN A 393 -26.10 29.59 -1.47
CA ASN A 393 -26.79 29.52 -2.77
C ASN A 393 -26.68 28.13 -3.38
N THR A 394 -25.54 27.47 -3.22
CA THR A 394 -25.33 26.07 -3.62
C THR A 394 -26.30 25.14 -2.88
N ALA A 395 -26.50 25.34 -1.58
CA ALA A 395 -27.44 24.58 -0.78
C ALA A 395 -28.89 24.81 -1.21
N LYS A 396 -29.30 26.05 -1.46
CA LYS A 396 -30.65 26.37 -1.98
C LYS A 396 -30.92 25.70 -3.33
N ALA A 397 -29.92 25.67 -4.21
CA ALA A 397 -30.03 25.01 -5.50
C ALA A 397 -30.09 23.48 -5.38
N ILE A 398 -29.41 22.88 -4.39
CA ILE A 398 -29.56 21.44 -4.09
C ILE A 398 -31.02 21.15 -3.71
N ASP A 399 -31.61 21.97 -2.84
CA ASP A 399 -33.01 21.79 -2.42
C ASP A 399 -33.97 21.89 -3.62
N SER A 400 -33.76 22.88 -4.51
CA SER A 400 -34.63 23.09 -5.68
C SER A 400 -34.43 22.05 -6.80
N LYS A 401 -33.22 21.54 -7.00
CA LYS A 401 -32.87 20.63 -8.11
C LYS A 401 -32.69 19.16 -7.72
N SER A 402 -32.87 18.80 -6.45
CA SER A 402 -32.74 17.42 -5.94
C SER A 402 -33.47 16.36 -6.76
N HIS A 403 -34.68 16.67 -7.26
CA HIS A 403 -35.49 15.79 -8.11
C HIS A 403 -34.78 15.33 -9.40
N LEU A 404 -33.80 16.09 -9.90
CA LEU A 404 -33.02 15.73 -11.09
C LEU A 404 -32.14 14.50 -10.85
N LEU A 405 -31.85 14.16 -9.59
CA LEU A 405 -31.12 12.94 -9.25
C LEU A 405 -31.84 11.69 -9.77
N SER A 406 -33.17 11.71 -9.91
CA SER A 406 -33.94 10.58 -10.48
C SER A 406 -33.50 10.19 -11.90
N PHE A 407 -32.97 11.12 -12.70
CA PHE A 407 -32.48 10.89 -14.07
C PHE A 407 -31.05 10.32 -14.13
N ILE A 408 -30.32 10.34 -13.01
CA ILE A 408 -28.95 9.82 -12.95
C ILE A 408 -28.96 8.30 -12.84
N SER A 409 -28.08 7.64 -13.59
CA SER A 409 -27.97 6.18 -13.58
C SER A 409 -27.57 5.64 -12.20
N GLY A 410 -28.04 4.43 -11.90
CA GLY A 410 -27.76 3.73 -10.66
C GLY A 410 -26.28 3.58 -10.34
N GLU A 411 -25.47 3.25 -11.36
CA GLU A 411 -24.03 3.05 -11.22
C GLU A 411 -23.33 4.33 -10.75
N ARG A 412 -23.68 5.48 -11.32
CA ARG A 412 -23.08 6.78 -10.95
C ARG A 412 -23.48 7.20 -9.54
N LYS A 413 -24.76 7.01 -9.19
CA LYS A 413 -25.26 7.24 -7.82
C LYS A 413 -24.51 6.38 -6.82
N GLN A 414 -24.37 5.09 -7.11
CA GLN A 414 -23.70 4.12 -6.24
C GLN A 414 -22.23 4.43 -6.05
N GLU A 415 -21.53 4.89 -7.09
CA GLU A 415 -20.12 5.27 -6.99
C GLU A 415 -19.90 6.43 -6.01
N GLU A 416 -20.71 7.48 -6.12
CA GLU A 416 -20.63 8.62 -5.19
C GLU A 416 -21.07 8.23 -3.77
N LEU A 417 -22.16 7.45 -3.66
CA LEU A 417 -22.66 6.95 -2.38
C LEU A 417 -21.64 6.05 -1.67
N ARG A 418 -20.92 5.21 -2.42
CA ARG A 418 -19.83 4.38 -1.90
C ARG A 418 -18.70 5.23 -1.34
N LYS A 419 -18.21 6.20 -2.11
CA LYS A 419 -17.14 7.11 -1.68
C LYS A 419 -17.51 7.90 -0.41
N MET A 420 -18.79 8.23 -0.25
CA MET A 420 -19.34 8.87 0.95
C MET A 420 -19.37 7.91 2.15
N LEU A 421 -20.02 6.76 1.98
CA LEU A 421 -20.24 5.80 3.08
C LEU A 421 -18.94 5.17 3.58
N GLU A 422 -17.96 4.91 2.71
CA GLU A 422 -16.68 4.30 3.13
C GLU A 422 -15.85 5.22 4.04
N LYS A 423 -15.97 6.55 3.89
CA LYS A 423 -15.23 7.52 4.72
C LYS A 423 -16.01 7.97 5.96
N GLY A 424 -17.34 8.06 5.86
CA GLY A 424 -18.19 8.59 6.93
C GLY A 424 -18.21 10.12 6.96
N GLY A 425 -18.74 10.69 8.03
CA GLY A 425 -18.99 12.14 8.17
C GLY A 425 -20.20 12.59 7.35
N ILE A 426 -21.18 11.71 7.15
CA ILE A 426 -22.32 11.94 6.26
C ILE A 426 -23.61 12.23 7.01
N GLU A 427 -23.69 11.92 8.32
CA GLU A 427 -24.91 11.99 9.11
C GLU A 427 -25.52 13.40 9.08
N GLY A 428 -24.70 14.44 9.29
CA GLY A 428 -25.15 15.83 9.24
C GLY A 428 -25.62 16.28 7.85
N ILE A 429 -25.05 15.70 6.78
CA ILE A 429 -25.42 16.03 5.39
C ILE A 429 -26.74 15.34 5.05
N MET A 430 -26.91 14.08 5.44
CA MET A 430 -28.15 13.33 5.26
C MET A 430 -29.31 13.99 5.99
N ALA A 431 -29.08 14.45 7.22
CA ALA A 431 -30.08 15.18 8.00
C ALA A 431 -30.47 16.51 7.35
N ARG A 432 -29.49 17.28 6.84
CA ARG A 432 -29.74 18.58 6.19
C ARG A 432 -30.43 18.45 4.83
N PHE A 433 -30.01 17.49 4.02
CA PHE A 433 -30.46 17.32 2.63
C PHE A 433 -31.25 16.03 2.44
N SER A 434 -32.21 15.78 3.34
CA SER A 434 -32.95 14.53 3.39
C SER A 434 -33.80 14.25 2.15
N SER A 435 -34.35 15.29 1.53
CA SER A 435 -35.05 15.20 0.24
C SER A 435 -34.14 14.67 -0.87
N ALA A 436 -32.95 15.25 -1.02
CA ALA A 436 -31.98 14.85 -2.04
C ALA A 436 -31.47 13.41 -1.82
N PHE A 437 -31.20 13.00 -0.58
CA PHE A 437 -30.83 11.62 -0.30
C PHE A 437 -31.98 10.63 -0.57
N SER A 438 -33.23 11.05 -0.35
CA SER A 438 -34.40 10.20 -0.62
C SER A 438 -34.57 9.87 -2.10
N GLU A 439 -34.16 10.77 -3.01
CA GLU A 439 -34.12 10.52 -4.47
C GLU A 439 -33.09 9.46 -4.89
N VAL A 440 -32.17 9.10 -3.99
CA VAL A 440 -31.11 8.12 -4.24
C VAL A 440 -31.46 6.77 -3.64
N VAL A 441 -31.88 6.73 -2.38
CA VAL A 441 -32.05 5.48 -1.61
C VAL A 441 -33.47 5.23 -1.11
N GLY A 442 -34.43 6.09 -1.49
CA GLY A 442 -35.78 6.07 -0.95
C GLY A 442 -35.80 6.48 0.51
N ASN A 443 -36.72 5.92 1.30
CA ASN A 443 -36.77 6.25 2.72
C ASN A 443 -35.59 5.65 3.49
N PHE A 444 -35.00 6.41 4.40
CA PHE A 444 -33.79 6.01 5.09
C PHE A 444 -33.75 6.46 6.55
N VAL A 445 -32.71 6.03 7.29
CA VAL A 445 -32.39 6.52 8.64
C VAL A 445 -31.02 7.19 8.62
N GLU A 446 -30.96 8.47 8.99
CA GLU A 446 -29.71 9.25 9.07
C GLU A 446 -28.89 8.96 10.34
N ASN A 447 -29.55 8.82 11.50
CA ASN A 447 -28.86 8.89 12.79
C ASN A 447 -28.02 7.66 13.11
N GLY A 448 -26.77 7.86 13.50
CA GLY A 448 -25.84 6.83 13.94
C GLY A 448 -25.12 6.07 12.83
N VAL A 449 -25.28 6.46 11.55
CA VAL A 449 -24.57 5.81 10.43
C VAL A 449 -23.05 5.93 10.58
N ASP A 450 -22.56 7.08 11.03
CA ASP A 450 -21.12 7.33 11.16
C ASP A 450 -20.50 6.53 12.32
N SER A 451 -21.33 6.00 13.24
CA SER A 451 -20.90 5.14 14.34
C SER A 451 -20.80 3.65 13.98
N VAL A 452 -21.25 3.26 12.78
CA VAL A 452 -21.20 1.87 12.32
C VAL A 452 -19.77 1.49 11.94
N ASP A 453 -19.24 0.45 12.58
CA ASP A 453 -17.95 -0.16 12.21
C ASP A 453 -18.13 -0.97 10.92
N GLY A 454 -17.50 -0.55 9.83
CA GLY A 454 -17.67 -1.17 8.53
C GLY A 454 -17.54 -0.18 7.37
N GLY A 455 -17.70 -0.69 6.16
CA GLY A 455 -17.61 0.09 4.93
C GLY A 455 -18.97 0.35 4.31
N PHE A 456 -18.99 0.32 2.97
CA PHE A 456 -20.19 0.59 2.17
C PHE A 456 -21.39 -0.30 2.54
N CYS A 457 -21.20 -1.62 2.60
CA CYS A 457 -22.30 -2.55 2.85
C CYS A 457 -22.93 -2.35 4.22
N GLU A 458 -22.11 -2.19 5.26
CA GLU A 458 -22.59 -2.11 6.63
C GLU A 458 -23.36 -0.81 6.87
N ARG A 459 -22.84 0.31 6.36
CA ARG A 459 -23.47 1.62 6.50
C ARG A 459 -24.69 1.78 5.60
N LEU A 460 -24.65 1.29 4.37
CA LEU A 460 -25.84 1.28 3.50
C LEU A 460 -26.95 0.40 4.10
N PHE A 461 -26.60 -0.80 4.58
CA PHE A 461 -27.55 -1.65 5.29
C PHE A 461 -28.15 -0.93 6.49
N TYR A 462 -27.33 -0.28 7.33
CA TYR A 462 -27.79 0.47 8.50
C TYR A 462 -28.84 1.52 8.16
N ILE A 463 -28.60 2.26 7.08
CA ILE A 463 -29.49 3.31 6.58
C ILE A 463 -30.82 2.74 6.07
N LEU A 464 -30.80 1.53 5.48
CA LEU A 464 -31.96 0.89 4.86
C LEU A 464 -32.76 -0.04 5.79
N ARG A 465 -32.15 -0.61 6.84
CA ARG A 465 -32.69 -1.75 7.62
C ARG A 465 -33.99 -1.47 8.38
N ASN A 466 -34.25 -0.22 8.77
CA ASN A 466 -35.32 0.13 9.70
C ASN A 466 -36.62 0.57 9.01
N ASN A 467 -36.72 0.47 7.68
CA ASN A 467 -37.88 0.98 6.97
C ASN A 467 -38.77 -0.12 6.38
N PRO A 468 -39.94 -0.40 6.96
CA PRO A 468 -40.87 -1.42 6.45
C PRO A 468 -41.48 -1.07 5.08
N LYS A 469 -41.30 0.17 4.58
CA LYS A 469 -41.72 0.60 3.24
C LYS A 469 -40.57 0.63 2.23
N ASN A 470 -39.33 0.35 2.63
CA ASN A 470 -38.19 0.32 1.71
C ASN A 470 -37.93 -1.12 1.28
N ASP A 471 -38.15 -1.40 0.01
CA ASP A 471 -37.70 -2.64 -0.62
C ASP A 471 -36.19 -2.54 -0.85
N MET A 472 -35.43 -3.06 0.11
CA MET A 472 -33.96 -3.07 0.04
C MET A 472 -33.47 -3.73 -1.25
N GLU A 473 -34.10 -4.80 -1.71
CA GLU A 473 -33.67 -5.49 -2.93
C GLU A 473 -33.89 -4.61 -4.16
N ALA A 474 -35.04 -3.93 -4.25
CA ALA A 474 -35.32 -2.96 -5.31
C ALA A 474 -34.31 -1.81 -5.29
N THR A 475 -34.05 -1.22 -4.12
CA THR A 475 -33.08 -0.12 -3.96
C THR A 475 -31.67 -0.54 -4.38
N LEU A 476 -31.21 -1.72 -3.95
CA LEU A 476 -29.89 -2.25 -4.34
C LEU A 476 -29.80 -2.55 -5.84
N SER A 477 -30.91 -2.95 -6.46
CA SER A 477 -31.03 -3.16 -7.91
C SER A 477 -30.99 -1.85 -8.69
N GLN A 478 -31.70 -0.83 -8.21
CA GLN A 478 -31.67 0.52 -8.78
C GLN A 478 -30.29 1.14 -8.71
N LEU A 479 -29.56 0.96 -7.61
CA LEU A 479 -28.16 1.38 -7.44
C LEU A 479 -27.16 0.50 -8.19
N LYS A 480 -27.62 -0.55 -8.89
CA LYS A 480 -26.75 -1.43 -9.70
C LYS A 480 -25.59 -2.02 -8.88
N THR A 481 -25.90 -2.32 -7.61
CA THR A 481 -24.94 -2.84 -6.65
C THR A 481 -24.42 -4.21 -7.10
N SER A 482 -23.14 -4.49 -6.81
CA SER A 482 -22.51 -5.76 -7.18
C SER A 482 -23.25 -6.95 -6.58
N LYS A 483 -23.15 -8.12 -7.23
CA LYS A 483 -23.79 -9.35 -6.74
C LYS A 483 -23.34 -9.69 -5.31
N ALA A 484 -22.04 -9.61 -5.04
CA ALA A 484 -21.46 -9.93 -3.74
C ALA A 484 -21.95 -8.97 -2.63
N ASP A 485 -22.00 -7.66 -2.92
CA ASP A 485 -22.50 -6.68 -1.96
C ASP A 485 -23.99 -6.87 -1.68
N ARG A 486 -24.78 -7.21 -2.72
CA ARG A 486 -26.20 -7.49 -2.59
C ARG A 486 -26.45 -8.73 -1.74
N GLU A 487 -25.78 -9.84 -2.04
CA GLU A 487 -25.88 -11.08 -1.25
C GLU A 487 -25.55 -10.82 0.21
N ARG A 488 -24.47 -10.08 0.49
CA ARG A 488 -24.09 -9.72 1.86
C ARG A 488 -25.16 -8.88 2.57
N MET A 489 -25.70 -7.84 1.93
CA MET A 489 -26.71 -6.98 2.55
C MET A 489 -28.05 -7.69 2.76
N LEU A 490 -28.44 -8.58 1.85
CA LEU A 490 -29.61 -9.43 2.03
C LEU A 490 -29.40 -10.43 3.17
N GLU A 491 -28.19 -10.96 3.34
CA GLU A 491 -27.85 -11.81 4.48
C GLU A 491 -27.87 -11.04 5.81
N TYR A 492 -27.38 -9.79 5.84
CA TYR A 492 -27.56 -8.90 7.01
C TYR A 492 -29.03 -8.62 7.32
N LYS A 493 -29.87 -8.50 6.28
CA LYS A 493 -31.31 -8.36 6.46
C LYS A 493 -31.93 -9.60 7.08
N ASP A 494 -31.57 -10.78 6.60
CA ASP A 494 -32.06 -12.05 7.16
C ASP A 494 -31.65 -12.21 8.63
N ILE A 495 -30.39 -11.93 8.96
CA ILE A 495 -29.91 -11.89 10.36
C ILE A 495 -30.73 -10.88 11.17
N PHE A 496 -30.93 -9.66 10.66
CA PHE A 496 -31.64 -8.62 11.38
C PHE A 496 -33.10 -8.97 11.66
N ASP A 497 -33.77 -9.63 10.71
CA ASP A 497 -35.17 -10.05 10.83
C ASP A 497 -35.31 -11.27 11.75
N THR A 498 -34.36 -12.21 11.74
CA THR A 498 -34.42 -13.48 12.48
C THR A 498 -33.82 -13.43 13.88
N GLN A 499 -32.90 -12.49 14.18
CA GLN A 499 -32.19 -12.44 15.47
C GLN A 499 -33.08 -12.28 16.71
N LYS A 500 -34.34 -11.86 16.54
CA LYS A 500 -35.30 -11.73 17.63
C LYS A 500 -35.94 -13.06 18.05
N THR A 501 -35.89 -14.07 17.18
CA THR A 501 -36.57 -15.36 17.39
C THR A 501 -35.60 -16.55 17.33
N ALA A 502 -34.55 -16.46 16.51
CA ALA A 502 -33.51 -17.47 16.43
C ALA A 502 -32.56 -17.39 17.62
N SER A 503 -32.04 -18.53 18.03
CA SER A 503 -30.97 -18.60 19.03
C SER A 503 -29.62 -18.21 18.41
N TYR A 504 -28.68 -17.77 19.25
CA TYR A 504 -27.36 -17.34 18.81
C TYR A 504 -26.61 -18.41 18.00
N TRP A 505 -26.74 -19.69 18.39
CA TRP A 505 -26.04 -20.81 17.74
C TRP A 505 -26.66 -21.19 16.39
N GLU A 506 -27.98 -20.99 16.22
CA GLU A 506 -28.63 -21.12 14.91
C GLU A 506 -28.14 -20.05 13.94
N LEU A 507 -28.03 -18.79 14.39
CA LEU A 507 -27.51 -17.70 13.57
C LEU A 507 -26.04 -17.92 13.18
N VAL A 508 -25.20 -18.38 14.11
CA VAL A 508 -23.82 -18.75 13.80
C VAL A 508 -23.77 -19.90 12.79
N ALA A 509 -24.58 -20.94 12.96
CA ALA A 509 -24.57 -22.09 12.05
C ALA A 509 -25.05 -21.74 10.65
N LEU A 510 -26.02 -20.83 10.52
CA LEU A 510 -26.61 -20.41 9.25
C LEU A 510 -25.70 -19.44 8.48
N HIS A 511 -25.12 -18.46 9.17
CA HIS A 511 -24.46 -17.31 8.54
C HIS A 511 -22.94 -17.27 8.74
N GLY A 512 -22.41 -18.09 9.66
CA GLY A 512 -20.99 -18.20 9.93
C GLY A 512 -20.30 -16.84 10.08
N ARG A 513 -19.26 -16.61 9.27
CA ARG A 513 -18.44 -15.38 9.30
C ARG A 513 -19.19 -14.11 8.91
N VAL A 514 -20.31 -14.22 8.20
CA VAL A 514 -21.14 -13.05 7.88
C VAL A 514 -21.81 -12.53 9.16
N TYR A 515 -22.24 -13.41 10.05
CA TYR A 515 -22.77 -13.01 11.35
C TYR A 515 -21.70 -12.44 12.28
N GLU A 516 -20.46 -12.95 12.21
CA GLU A 516 -19.32 -12.33 12.92
C GLU A 516 -19.14 -10.86 12.52
N GLN A 517 -19.13 -10.60 11.20
CA GLN A 517 -19.02 -9.23 10.69
C GLN A 517 -20.24 -8.39 11.09
N TYR A 518 -21.45 -8.96 11.04
CA TYR A 518 -22.68 -8.28 11.49
C TYR A 518 -22.57 -7.84 12.96
N LEU A 519 -22.16 -8.75 13.86
CA LEU A 519 -22.03 -8.47 15.29
C LEU A 519 -21.00 -7.38 15.57
N ARG A 520 -19.92 -7.35 14.80
CA ARG A 520 -18.90 -6.31 14.89
C ARG A 520 -19.47 -4.94 14.49
N SER A 521 -20.26 -4.89 13.44
CA SER A 521 -20.80 -3.63 12.88
C SER A 521 -22.00 -3.07 13.63
N PHE A 522 -22.87 -3.93 14.14
CA PHE A 522 -24.18 -3.54 14.68
C PHE A 522 -24.38 -3.90 16.15
N GLY A 523 -23.41 -4.57 16.77
CA GLY A 523 -23.56 -5.20 18.07
C GLY A 523 -24.42 -6.47 18.01
N GLY A 524 -24.65 -7.09 19.16
CA GLY A 524 -25.54 -8.25 19.26
C GLY A 524 -25.23 -9.15 20.45
N ASP A 525 -25.51 -10.44 20.31
CA ASP A 525 -25.45 -11.43 21.39
C ASP A 525 -24.00 -11.71 21.84
N GLU A 526 -23.70 -11.49 23.13
CA GLU A 526 -22.39 -11.74 23.73
C GLU A 526 -21.94 -13.21 23.62
N LYS A 527 -22.88 -14.16 23.64
CA LYS A 527 -22.58 -15.60 23.47
C LYS A 527 -22.12 -15.90 22.06
N ALA A 528 -22.73 -15.27 21.05
CA ALA A 528 -22.26 -15.42 19.68
C ALA A 528 -20.84 -14.87 19.51
N GLN A 529 -20.53 -13.72 20.11
CA GLN A 529 -19.18 -13.14 20.10
C GLN A 529 -18.16 -14.07 20.77
N ALA A 530 -18.53 -14.72 21.89
CA ALA A 530 -17.70 -15.71 22.54
C ALA A 530 -17.40 -16.92 21.63
N VAL A 531 -18.40 -17.39 20.87
CA VAL A 531 -18.21 -18.47 19.88
C VAL A 531 -17.20 -18.08 18.81
N PHE A 532 -17.30 -16.88 18.25
CA PHE A 532 -16.36 -16.42 17.22
C PHE A 532 -14.93 -16.27 17.73
N SER A 533 -14.78 -15.94 19.03
CA SER A 533 -13.49 -15.77 19.70
C SER A 533 -12.79 -17.10 20.05
N ASP A 534 -13.52 -18.21 20.17
CA ASP A 534 -12.95 -19.52 20.55
C ASP A 534 -12.56 -20.34 19.31
N PRO A 535 -11.27 -20.56 19.01
CA PRO A 535 -10.83 -21.32 17.84
C PRO A 535 -11.22 -22.81 17.86
N ALA A 536 -11.63 -23.37 19.00
CA ALA A 536 -12.03 -24.78 19.10
C ALA A 536 -13.44 -25.04 18.58
N ILE A 537 -14.30 -24.01 18.54
CA ILE A 537 -15.69 -24.12 18.08
C ILE A 537 -15.72 -23.91 16.56
N PRO A 538 -16.36 -24.79 15.76
CA PRO A 538 -16.49 -24.61 14.32
C PRO A 538 -17.58 -23.58 14.01
N LYS A 539 -17.35 -22.70 13.03
CA LYS A 539 -18.29 -21.66 12.58
C LYS A 539 -18.90 -21.97 11.22
N GLU A 540 -18.28 -22.88 10.49
CA GLU A 540 -18.70 -23.29 9.16
C GLU A 540 -18.51 -24.79 8.98
N LEU A 541 -19.22 -25.38 8.01
CA LEU A 541 -19.14 -26.82 7.73
C LEU A 541 -17.71 -27.29 7.43
N LYS A 542 -16.87 -26.44 6.82
CA LYS A 542 -15.47 -26.77 6.50
C LYS A 542 -14.56 -26.84 7.72
N GLU A 543 -14.98 -26.29 8.86
CA GLU A 543 -14.25 -26.29 10.13
C GLU A 543 -14.63 -27.48 11.02
N LEU A 544 -15.64 -28.27 10.64
CA LEU A 544 -15.97 -29.51 11.33
C LEU A 544 -14.85 -30.55 11.16
N ALA A 545 -14.57 -31.29 12.23
CA ALA A 545 -13.60 -32.39 12.23
C ALA A 545 -14.09 -33.63 11.45
N VAL A 546 -15.32 -33.61 10.92
CA VAL A 546 -15.93 -34.65 10.10
C VAL A 546 -16.40 -34.08 8.77
N GLY A 547 -16.16 -34.82 7.69
CA GLY A 547 -16.64 -34.49 6.36
C GLY A 547 -17.71 -35.47 5.84
N GLY A 548 -18.23 -35.21 4.65
CA GLY A 548 -19.24 -36.07 4.02
C GLY A 548 -18.77 -37.50 3.80
N ASP A 549 -17.48 -37.71 3.49
CA ASP A 549 -16.93 -39.05 3.28
C ASP A 549 -16.80 -39.85 4.59
N ASP A 550 -16.64 -39.17 5.72
CA ASP A 550 -16.67 -39.83 7.02
C ASP A 550 -18.10 -40.30 7.35
N LEU A 551 -19.11 -39.48 7.06
CA LEU A 551 -20.52 -39.86 7.25
C LEU A 551 -20.96 -41.00 6.31
N LYS A 552 -20.47 -41.03 5.07
CA LYS A 552 -20.71 -42.16 4.14
C LYS A 552 -20.21 -43.48 4.70
N LYS A 553 -19.03 -43.49 5.34
CA LYS A 553 -18.47 -44.70 5.97
C LYS A 553 -19.32 -45.18 7.15
N GLN A 554 -20.09 -44.30 7.78
CA GLN A 554 -21.06 -44.63 8.82
C GLN A 554 -22.44 -45.03 8.27
N GLY A 555 -22.61 -45.11 6.94
CA GLY A 555 -23.86 -45.51 6.30
C GLY A 555 -24.85 -44.37 6.05
N ILE A 556 -24.47 -43.10 6.27
CA ILE A 556 -25.31 -41.94 5.95
C ILE A 556 -25.07 -41.54 4.49
N LEU A 557 -26.12 -41.53 3.68
CA LEU A 557 -26.01 -41.40 2.22
C LEU A 557 -26.89 -40.25 1.66
N GLY A 558 -26.50 -39.74 0.49
CA GLY A 558 -27.32 -38.81 -0.28
C GLY A 558 -27.59 -37.47 0.42
N ARG A 559 -28.85 -37.00 0.37
CA ARG A 559 -29.25 -35.68 0.89
C ARG A 559 -29.16 -35.57 2.41
N ASP A 560 -29.09 -36.70 3.12
CA ASP A 560 -29.01 -36.71 4.58
C ASP A 560 -27.62 -36.30 5.08
N ILE A 561 -26.57 -36.43 4.27
CA ILE A 561 -25.21 -35.98 4.63
C ILE A 561 -25.21 -34.50 4.97
N GLY A 562 -25.77 -33.65 4.10
CA GLY A 562 -25.78 -32.20 4.32
C GLY A 562 -26.59 -31.80 5.55
N LYS A 563 -27.74 -32.44 5.76
CA LYS A 563 -28.57 -32.23 6.96
C LYS A 563 -27.83 -32.63 8.23
N THR A 564 -27.18 -33.80 8.24
CA THR A 564 -26.44 -34.29 9.40
C THR A 564 -25.23 -33.40 9.69
N LEU A 565 -24.47 -32.97 8.68
CA LEU A 565 -23.35 -32.03 8.90
C LEU A 565 -23.83 -30.70 9.50
N PHE A 566 -25.00 -30.20 9.06
CA PHE A 566 -25.58 -28.98 9.62
C PHE A 566 -26.05 -29.17 11.07
N GLU A 567 -26.69 -30.30 11.41
CA GLU A 567 -27.04 -30.62 12.80
C GLU A 567 -25.80 -30.77 13.69
N LEU A 568 -24.74 -31.39 13.19
CA LEU A 568 -23.47 -31.51 13.91
C LEU A 568 -22.80 -30.15 14.14
N LEU A 569 -22.87 -29.24 13.14
CA LEU A 569 -22.39 -27.88 13.30
C LEU A 569 -23.14 -27.15 14.42
N LYS A 570 -24.48 -27.23 14.42
CA LYS A 570 -25.31 -26.64 15.48
C LYS A 570 -24.96 -27.19 16.87
N ALA A 571 -24.87 -28.52 17.01
CA ALA A 571 -24.54 -29.17 18.27
C ALA A 571 -23.11 -28.82 18.75
N ALA A 572 -22.17 -28.62 17.83
CA ALA A 572 -20.82 -28.18 18.16
C ALA A 572 -20.78 -26.72 18.64
N ILE A 573 -21.56 -25.84 18.01
CA ILE A 573 -21.66 -24.43 18.39
C ILE A 573 -22.39 -24.26 19.73
N SER A 574 -23.47 -25.00 19.97
CA SER A 574 -24.23 -24.94 21.23
C SER A 574 -23.47 -25.53 22.42
N GLY A 575 -22.38 -26.25 22.17
CA GLY A 575 -21.55 -26.93 23.18
C GLY A 575 -22.06 -28.31 23.58
N GLU A 576 -23.03 -28.89 22.85
CA GLU A 576 -23.54 -30.24 23.10
C GLU A 576 -22.54 -31.35 22.78
N VAL A 577 -21.70 -31.13 21.76
CA VAL A 577 -20.66 -32.08 21.34
C VAL A 577 -19.39 -31.31 20.97
N PRO A 578 -18.20 -31.68 21.45
CA PRO A 578 -16.98 -31.00 21.04
C PRO A 578 -16.63 -31.37 19.59
N ASN A 579 -15.94 -30.45 18.89
CA ASN A 579 -15.52 -30.62 17.50
C ASN A 579 -14.34 -31.60 17.36
N LYS A 580 -14.54 -32.86 17.76
CA LYS A 580 -13.60 -33.96 17.61
C LYS A 580 -14.25 -35.05 16.78
N LYS A 581 -13.47 -35.62 15.86
CA LYS A 581 -13.95 -36.59 14.87
C LYS A 581 -14.74 -37.75 15.49
N GLU A 582 -14.20 -38.39 16.53
CA GLU A 582 -14.83 -39.54 17.18
C GLU A 582 -16.16 -39.17 17.85
N GLU A 583 -16.20 -38.04 18.55
CA GLU A 583 -17.37 -37.57 19.28
C GLU A 583 -18.50 -37.15 18.32
N LEU A 584 -18.14 -36.45 17.23
CA LEU A 584 -19.09 -36.07 16.18
C LEU A 584 -19.66 -37.26 15.43
N LEU A 585 -18.87 -38.30 15.14
CA LEU A 585 -19.37 -39.51 14.48
C LEU A 585 -20.33 -40.29 15.38
N ALA A 586 -20.04 -40.38 16.68
CA ALA A 586 -20.94 -41.00 17.64
C ALA A 586 -22.26 -40.23 17.76
N TYR A 587 -22.20 -38.90 17.81
CA TYR A 587 -23.40 -38.05 17.84
C TYR A 587 -24.21 -38.17 16.53
N ALA A 588 -23.54 -38.27 15.38
CA ALA A 588 -24.19 -38.45 14.08
C ALA A 588 -25.04 -39.72 14.02
N LEU A 589 -24.53 -40.83 14.55
CA LEU A 589 -25.26 -42.11 14.60
C LEU A 589 -26.51 -41.99 15.47
N LYS A 590 -26.40 -41.34 16.64
CA LYS A 590 -27.52 -41.10 17.55
C LYS A 590 -28.65 -40.30 16.88
N ILE A 591 -28.31 -39.21 16.17
CA ILE A 591 -29.31 -38.41 15.42
C ILE A 591 -30.04 -39.26 14.37
N THR A 592 -29.34 -40.18 13.72
CA THR A 592 -29.96 -41.04 12.68
C THR A 592 -30.78 -42.19 13.25
N GLU A 593 -30.49 -42.65 14.46
CA GLU A 593 -31.29 -43.65 15.17
C GLU A 593 -32.59 -43.04 15.70
N ASP A 594 -32.55 -41.82 16.24
CA ASP A 594 -33.73 -41.11 16.76
C ASP A 594 -34.75 -40.69 15.66
N LYS A 595 -34.37 -40.79 14.39
CA LYS A 595 -35.21 -40.45 13.22
C LYS A 595 -35.83 -41.66 12.50
N LYS A 596 -35.48 -42.89 12.90
CA LYS A 596 -36.12 -44.13 12.43
C LYS A 596 -37.24 -44.53 13.38
#